data_AF-A0A1F6Z2J5-F1
#
_entry.id   AF-A0A1F6Z2J5-F1
#
_cell.length_a   1.000
_cell.length_b   1.000
_cell.length_c   1.000
_cell.angle_alpha   90.00
_cell.angle_beta   90.00
_cell.angle_gamma   90.00
#
_symmetry.space_group_name_H-M   'P 1'
#
loop_
_entity.id
_entity.type
_entity.pdbx_description
1 polymer ?
#
loop_
_entity_poly.entity_id
_entity_poly.type
_entity_poly.pdbx_seq_one_letter_code
_entity_poly.pdbx_strand_id
1 'polypeptide(L)' 'MENNIHLRDKSHQEQIERWARYVRDNSNWKEKLKPFLDGQIIMARRAYKTLSETKDGKRRIKLIKKLRN' A
#
# COMPACT_ATOMS: atom_id res chain seq x y z
N MET A 1 21.14 24.93 12.06
CA MET A 1 20.68 23.55 12.30
C MET A 1 19.18 23.54 12.04
N GLU A 2 18.79 23.19 10.82
CA GLU A 2 17.38 23.12 10.44
C GLU A 2 16.75 21.87 11.07
N ASN A 3 15.87 22.08 12.05
CA ASN A 3 14.99 21.05 12.56
C ASN A 3 13.97 20.74 11.45
N ASN A 4 14.27 19.72 10.64
CA ASN A 4 13.33 19.18 9.67
C ASN A 4 12.25 18.39 10.43
N ILE A 5 11.32 19.12 11.06
CA ILE A 5 10.12 18.55 11.65
C ILE A 5 9.29 18.06 10.47
N HIS A 6 9.36 16.75 10.19
CA HIS A 6 8.42 16.05 9.34
C HIS A 6 7.02 16.20 9.97
N LEU A 7 6.38 17.34 9.71
CA LEU A 7 4.95 17.52 9.91
C LEU A 7 4.28 16.48 9.01
N ARG A 8 3.93 15.33 9.59
CA ARG A 8 3.03 14.38 8.94
C ARG A 8 1.80 15.19 8.57
N ASP A 9 1.49 15.20 7.27
CA ASP A 9 0.37 15.94 6.72
C ASP A 9 -0.88 15.71 7.60
N LYS A 10 -1.59 16.77 7.98
CA LYS A 10 -2.73 16.66 8.91
C LYS A 10 -3.76 15.64 8.41
N SER A 11 -3.86 15.52 7.09
CA SER A 11 -4.66 14.52 6.38
C SER A 11 -4.31 13.07 6.76
N HIS A 12 -3.03 12.76 6.99
CA HIS A 12 -2.55 11.43 7.35
C HIS A 12 -2.97 11.06 8.77
N GLN A 13 -2.78 12.00 9.72
CA GLN A 13 -3.16 11.78 11.11
C GLN A 13 -4.68 11.62 11.24
N GLU A 14 -5.46 12.45 10.55
CA GLU A 14 -6.92 12.35 10.50
C GLU A 14 -7.38 11.00 9.92
N GLN A 15 -6.71 10.50 8.88
CA GLN A 15 -7.00 9.18 8.31
C GLN A 15 -6.71 8.04 9.30
N ILE A 16 -5.59 8.11 10.04
CA ILE A 16 -5.27 7.14 11.09
C ILE A 16 -6.37 7.14 12.15
N GLU A 17 -6.79 8.32 12.63
CA GLU A 17 -7.82 8.43 13.66
C GLU A 17 -9.20 7.97 13.19
N ARG A 18 -9.56 8.26 11.94
CA ARG A 18 -10.79 7.76 11.32
C ARG A 18 -10.76 6.23 11.20
N TRP A 19 -9.63 5.67 10.80
CA TRP A 19 -9.47 4.22 10.70
C TRP A 19 -9.50 3.54 12.07
N ALA A 20 -8.83 4.11 13.07
CA ALA A 20 -8.84 3.61 14.44
C ALA A 20 -10.26 3.58 15.03
N ARG A 21 -11.04 4.66 14.82
CA ARG A 21 -12.46 4.70 15.20
C ARG A 21 -13.27 3.63 14.50
N TYR A 22 -13.15 3.51 13.18
CA TYR A 22 -13.85 2.50 12.40
C TYR A 22 -13.58 1.07 12.91
N VAL A 23 -12.31 0.73 13.14
CA VAL A 23 -11.88 -0.58 13.62
C VAL A 23 -12.44 -0.89 15.01
N ARG A 24 -12.41 0.09 15.93
CA ARG A 24 -12.97 -0.06 17.28
C ARG A 24 -14.47 -0.27 17.24
N ASP A 25 -15.18 0.48 16.40
CA ASP A 25 -16.63 0.53 16.40
C ASP A 25 -17.26 -0.59 15.52
N ASN A 26 -16.46 -1.36 14.78
CA ASN A 26 -16.92 -2.42 13.89
C ASN A 26 -16.14 -3.72 14.09
N SER A 27 -16.58 -4.66 14.95
CA SER A 27 -15.87 -5.93 15.21
C SER A 27 -15.62 -6.79 13.95
N ASN A 28 -16.46 -6.66 12.91
CA ASN A 28 -16.33 -7.38 11.64
C ASN A 28 -15.47 -6.66 10.58
N TRP A 29 -14.73 -5.59 10.94
CA TRP A 29 -13.90 -4.83 10.00
C TRP A 29 -12.91 -5.72 9.21
N LYS A 30 -12.38 -6.78 9.85
CA LYS A 30 -11.42 -7.72 9.22
C LYS A 30 -12.04 -8.48 8.06
N GLU A 31 -13.30 -8.92 8.20
CA GLU A 31 -14.02 -9.65 7.16
C GLU A 31 -14.25 -8.77 5.92
N LYS A 32 -14.50 -7.48 6.14
CA LYS A 32 -14.66 -6.49 5.07
C LYS A 32 -13.32 -6.10 4.43
N LEU A 33 -12.24 -6.08 5.21
CA LEU A 33 -10.91 -5.72 4.73
C LEU A 33 -10.28 -6.82 3.88
N LYS A 34 -10.51 -8.10 4.21
CA LYS A 34 -9.87 -9.23 3.52
C LYS A 34 -10.14 -9.24 2.00
N PRO A 35 -11.38 -9.11 1.50
CA PRO A 35 -11.65 -9.03 0.06
C PRO A 35 -10.96 -7.86 -0.63
N PHE A 36 -10.85 -6.70 0.06
CA PHE A 36 -10.14 -5.55 -0.47
C PHE A 36 -8.63 -5.86 -0.63
N LEU A 37 -7.99 -6.41 0.41
CA LEU A 37 -6.57 -6.79 0.35
C LEU A 37 -6.30 -7.85 -0.71
N ASP A 38 -7.16 -8.87 -0.79
CA ASP A 38 -7.08 -9.91 -1.82
C ASP A 38 -7.17 -9.29 -3.22
N GLY A 39 -8.08 -8.33 -3.42
CA GLY A 39 -8.20 -7.56 -4.66
C GLY A 39 -6.91 -6.79 -5.01
N GLN A 40 -6.32 -6.09 -4.04
CA GLN A 40 -5.05 -5.37 -4.24
C GLN A 40 -3.90 -6.33 -4.61
N ILE A 41 -3.82 -7.49 -3.97
CA ILE A 41 -2.82 -8.53 -4.29
C ILE A 41 -3.01 -9.05 -5.71
N ILE A 42 -4.26 -9.32 -6.12
CA ILE A 42 -4.57 -9.78 -7.47
C ILE A 42 -4.18 -8.71 -8.50
N MET A 43 -4.53 -7.45 -8.26
CA MET A 43 -4.15 -6.34 -9.15
C MET A 43 -2.64 -6.19 -9.27
N ALA A 44 -1.92 -6.24 -8.14
CA ALA A 44 -0.45 -6.18 -8.15
C ALA A 44 0.15 -7.33 -8.98
N ARG A 45 -0.34 -8.56 -8.81
CA ARG A 45 0.10 -9.72 -9.61
C ARG A 45 -0.15 -9.51 -11.10
N ARG A 46 -1.33 -9.02 -11.48
CA ARG A 46 -1.66 -8.70 -12.89
C ARG A 46 -0.73 -7.63 -13.44
N ALA A 47 -0.51 -6.55 -12.70
CA ALA A 47 0.40 -5.49 -13.10
C ALA A 47 1.83 -6.01 -13.33
N TYR A 48 2.35 -6.86 -12.43
CA TYR A 48 3.66 -7.47 -12.61
C TYR A 48 3.73 -8.43 -13.80
N LYS A 49 2.66 -9.20 -14.06
CA LYS A 49 2.57 -10.07 -15.23
C LYS A 49 2.64 -9.25 -16.52
N THR A 50 1.76 -8.26 -16.67
CA THR A 50 1.75 -7.36 -17.83
C THR A 50 3.07 -6.64 -18.00
N LEU A 51 3.66 -6.15 -16.90
CA LEU A 51 4.97 -5.51 -16.95
C LEU A 51 6.01 -6.48 -17.50
N SER A 52 6.04 -7.74 -17.05
CA SER A 52 7.03 -8.73 -17.49
C SER A 52 7.00 -9.07 -18.98
N GLU A 53 5.87 -8.81 -19.65
CA GLU A 53 5.66 -9.00 -21.09
C GLU A 53 6.21 -7.82 -21.92
N THR A 54 6.48 -6.68 -21.28
CA THR A 54 7.09 -5.52 -21.96
C THR A 54 8.61 -5.69 -22.14
N LYS A 55 9.16 -5.02 -23.17
CA LYS A 55 10.59 -5.07 -23.55
C LYS A 55 11.54 -4.80 -22.36
N ASP A 56 11.17 -3.88 -21.47
CA ASP A 56 11.99 -3.46 -20.33
C ASP A 56 11.46 -3.93 -18.96
N GLY A 57 10.32 -4.60 -18.92
CA GLY A 57 9.64 -4.84 -17.65
C GLY A 57 10.36 -5.80 -16.72
N LYS A 58 11.03 -6.83 -17.25
CA LYS A 58 11.86 -7.74 -16.44
C LYS A 58 12.98 -7.00 -15.69
N ARG A 59 13.61 -6.00 -16.34
CA ARG A 59 14.63 -5.14 -15.72
C ARG A 59 14.03 -4.30 -14.60
N ARG A 60 12.87 -3.69 -14.83
CA ARG A 60 12.16 -2.87 -13.82
C ARG A 60 11.74 -3.70 -12.60
N ILE A 61 11.21 -4.91 -12.83
CA ILE A 61 10.86 -5.85 -11.75
C ILE A 61 12.08 -6.19 -10.90
N LYS A 62 13.24 -6.43 -11.53
CA LYS A 62 14.50 -6.73 -10.83
C LYS A 62 14.95 -5.55 -9.94
N LEU A 63 14.80 -4.31 -10.41
CA LEU A 63 15.09 -3.12 -9.61
C LEU A 63 14.16 -2.98 -8.40
N ILE A 64 12.86 -3.16 -8.60
CA ILE A 64 11.87 -3.11 -7.51
C ILE A 64 12.18 -4.16 -6.44
N LYS A 65 12.56 -5.39 -6.83
CA LYS A 65 12.95 -6.43 -5.88
C LYS A 65 14.22 -6.09 -5.10
N LYS A 66 15.20 -5.45 -5.74
CA LYS A 66 16.45 -5.02 -5.09
C LYS A 66 16.22 -3.92 -4.06
N LEU A 67 15.28 -2.99 -4.30
CA LEU A 67 14.95 -1.92 -3.36
C LEU A 67 14.23 -2.42 -2.10
N ARG A 68 13.78 -3.68 -2.09
CA ARG A 68 13.03 -4.29 -0.99
C ARG A 68 13.90 -5.09 -0.01
N ASN A 69 15.18 -5.28 -0.34
CA ASN A 69 16.20 -5.96 0.46
C ASN A 69 17.29 -4.96 0.83
#